data_AF-A0A6A4T671-F1
#
_entry.id   AF-A0A6A4T671-F1
#
_cell.length_a   1.000
_cell.length_b   1.000
_cell.length_c   1.000
_cell.angle_alpha   90.00
_cell.angle_beta   90.00
_cell.angle_gamma   90.00
#
_symmetry.space_group_name_H-M   'P 1'
#
loop_
_entity.id
_entity.type
_entity.pdbx_description
1 polymer ?
#
loop_
_entity_poly.entity_id
_entity_poly.type
_entity_poly.pdbx_seq_one_letter_code
_entity_poly.pdbx_strand_id
1 'polypeptide(L)'
;MMSVLCENAYVKREELWDVVGTDRWEINNSLDNEYEPRPVPEIVREARQWVGKKLPYCVFNSNCEHFVTELRYGKPQSRQVGRDVLGLLHARHFLDQRTE
;
A
#
# COMPACT_ATOMS: atom_id res chain seq x y z
N MET A 1 -1.86 -11.48 20.83
CA MET A 1 -2.06 -12.14 19.52
C MET A 1 -2.27 -11.04 18.48
N MET A 2 -1.26 -10.69 17.69
CA MET A 2 -1.28 -9.60 16.69
C MET A 2 -0.61 -10.11 15.40
N SER A 3 -1.21 -11.09 14.74
CA SER A 3 -0.61 -11.76 13.58
C SER A 3 -1.04 -11.18 12.23
N VAL A 4 -1.75 -10.04 12.20
CA VAL A 4 -2.30 -9.47 10.94
C VAL A 4 -1.68 -8.12 10.57
N LEU A 5 -0.79 -7.56 11.40
CA LEU A 5 -0.42 -6.15 11.28
C LEU A 5 0.72 -5.89 10.29
N CYS A 6 1.80 -6.67 10.34
CA CYS A 6 2.88 -6.56 9.36
C CYS A 6 3.46 -7.95 9.05
N GLU A 7 3.52 -8.31 7.78
CA GLU A 7 4.12 -9.54 7.25
C GLU A 7 5.09 -9.16 6.11
N ASN A 8 5.46 -10.13 5.28
CA ASN A 8 6.18 -9.86 4.04
C ASN A 8 5.29 -10.17 2.84
N ALA A 9 5.28 -9.29 1.85
CA ALA A 9 4.63 -9.53 0.56
C ALA A 9 5.65 -9.64 -0.56
N TYR A 10 5.23 -10.25 -1.67
CA TYR A 10 6.01 -10.30 -2.91
C TYR A 10 5.37 -9.40 -3.95
N VAL A 11 6.19 -8.66 -4.68
CA VAL A 11 5.73 -7.95 -5.87
C VAL A 11 5.61 -8.94 -7.02
N LYS A 12 4.41 -9.09 -7.58
CA LYS A 12 4.13 -9.97 -8.72
C LYS A 12 3.76 -9.16 -9.96
N ARG A 13 3.86 -9.80 -11.11
CA ARG A 13 3.35 -9.29 -12.39
C ARG A 13 2.51 -10.39 -13.01
N GLU A 14 1.21 -10.14 -13.08
CA GLU A 14 0.17 -11.08 -13.51
C GLU A 14 -0.77 -10.35 -14.49
N GLU A 15 -1.54 -11.08 -15.28
CA GLU A 15 -2.57 -10.48 -16.13
C GLU A 15 -3.68 -9.87 -15.26
N LEU A 16 -4.23 -8.72 -15.66
CA LEU A 16 -5.26 -8.03 -14.86
C LEU A 16 -6.46 -8.95 -14.57
N TRP A 17 -6.86 -9.76 -15.55
CA TRP A 17 -7.97 -10.69 -15.44
C TRP A 17 -7.71 -11.83 -14.46
N ASP A 18 -6.45 -12.26 -14.31
CA ASP A 18 -6.06 -13.27 -13.32
C ASP A 18 -6.10 -12.69 -11.89
N VAL A 19 -5.82 -11.39 -11.74
CA VAL A 19 -5.82 -10.70 -10.44
C VAL A 19 -7.22 -10.31 -9.99
N VAL A 20 -8.02 -9.73 -10.89
CA VAL A 20 -9.36 -9.20 -10.58
C VAL A 20 -10.44 -10.29 -10.63
N GLY A 21 -10.28 -11.31 -11.47
CA GLY A 21 -11.30 -12.33 -11.70
C GLY A 21 -12.61 -11.71 -12.19
N THR A 22 -13.66 -11.82 -11.37
CA THR A 22 -15.01 -11.31 -11.69
C THR A 22 -15.36 -10.01 -10.96
N ASP A 23 -14.44 -9.48 -10.15
CA ASP A 23 -14.71 -8.28 -9.37
C ASP A 23 -14.73 -7.01 -10.23
N ARG A 24 -15.38 -5.96 -9.70
CA ARG A 24 -15.36 -4.65 -10.33
C ARG A 24 -14.01 -3.99 -10.10
N TRP A 25 -13.52 -3.30 -11.13
CA TRP A 25 -12.28 -2.54 -11.06
C TRP A 25 -12.43 -1.21 -11.79
N GLU A 26 -11.59 -0.26 -11.43
CA GLU A 26 -11.51 1.06 -12.06
C GLU A 26 -10.05 1.52 -12.10
N ILE A 27 -9.74 2.44 -13.03
CA ILE A 27 -8.46 3.16 -13.01
C ILE A 27 -8.62 4.31 -12.02
N ASN A 28 -7.86 4.29 -10.93
CA ASN A 28 -7.96 5.29 -9.87
C ASN A 28 -6.61 5.96 -9.59
N ASN A 29 -6.32 7.05 -10.32
CA ASN A 29 -5.15 7.90 -10.09
C ASN A 29 -5.50 9.07 -9.15
N SER A 30 -5.96 8.77 -7.93
CA SER A 30 -6.57 9.78 -7.02
C SER A 30 -5.69 10.95 -6.60
N LEU A 31 -4.37 10.89 -6.81
CA LEU A 31 -3.41 11.95 -6.45
C LEU A 31 -2.93 12.77 -7.65
N ASP A 32 -3.40 12.52 -8.87
CA ASP A 32 -3.03 13.33 -10.05
C ASP A 32 -3.42 14.81 -9.90
N ASN A 33 -4.43 15.11 -9.07
CA ASN A 33 -4.84 16.48 -8.76
C ASN A 33 -3.91 17.18 -7.73
N GLU A 34 -3.03 16.43 -7.08
CA GLU A 34 -2.12 16.91 -6.02
C GLU A 34 -0.65 16.84 -6.44
N TYR A 35 -0.28 15.85 -7.25
CA TYR A 35 1.09 15.59 -7.68
C TYR A 35 1.15 15.30 -9.18
N GLU A 36 2.16 15.85 -9.84
CA GLU A 36 2.50 15.51 -11.22
C GLU A 36 2.98 14.04 -11.27
N PRO A 37 2.40 13.19 -12.13
CA PRO A 37 2.88 11.81 -12.29
C PRO A 37 4.25 11.78 -12.97
N ARG A 38 5.07 10.80 -12.60
CA ARG A 38 6.35 10.53 -13.26
C ARG A 38 6.13 10.07 -14.71
N PRO A 39 7.14 10.19 -15.60
CA PRO A 39 7.03 9.71 -16.96
C PRO A 39 6.67 8.22 -17.01
N VAL A 40 5.63 7.86 -17.77
CA VAL A 40 5.12 6.48 -17.87
C VAL A 40 6.23 5.44 -18.16
N PRO A 41 7.21 5.68 -19.06
CA PRO A 41 8.28 4.71 -19.30
C PRO A 41 9.12 4.42 -18.05
N GLU A 42 9.32 5.42 -17.18
CA GLU A 42 10.08 5.27 -15.94
C GLU A 42 9.29 4.47 -14.91
N ILE A 43 8.00 4.78 -14.75
CA ILE A 43 7.09 4.05 -13.85
C ILE A 43 7.09 2.56 -14.21
N VAL A 44 6.87 2.24 -15.49
CA VAL A 44 6.81 0.85 -15.96
C VAL A 44 8.16 0.14 -15.81
N ARG A 45 9.26 0.82 -16.13
CA ARG A 45 10.61 0.27 -15.98
C ARG A 45 10.89 -0.07 -14.52
N GLU A 46 10.59 0.84 -13.60
CA GLU A 46 10.85 0.64 -12.19
C GLU A 46 9.93 -0.44 -11.59
N ALA A 47 8.63 -0.43 -11.90
CA ALA A 47 7.71 -1.48 -11.46
C ALA A 47 8.20 -2.88 -11.83
N ARG A 48 8.74 -3.05 -13.05
CA ARG A 48 9.34 -4.32 -13.51
C ARG A 48 10.56 -4.73 -12.69
N GLN A 49 11.38 -3.78 -12.22
CA GLN A 49 12.54 -4.06 -11.38
C GLN A 49 12.17 -4.52 -9.96
N TRP A 50 10.94 -4.26 -9.52
CA TRP A 50 10.45 -4.71 -8.22
C TRP A 50 9.91 -6.14 -8.24
N VAL A 51 9.51 -6.67 -9.40
CA VAL A 51 8.93 -8.02 -9.52
C VAL A 51 9.86 -9.08 -8.91
N GLY A 52 9.29 -9.94 -8.08
CA GLY A 52 10.00 -11.01 -7.36
C GLY A 52 10.64 -10.57 -6.03
N LYS A 53 10.72 -9.26 -5.75
CA LYS A 53 11.25 -8.77 -4.46
C LYS A 53 10.25 -9.01 -3.35
N LYS A 54 10.79 -9.40 -2.18
CA LYS A 54 10.06 -9.52 -0.92
C LYS A 54 10.16 -8.21 -0.15
N LEU A 55 9.03 -7.62 0.21
CA LEU A 55 8.95 -6.35 0.92
C LEU A 55 8.25 -6.56 2.27
N PRO A 56 8.66 -5.81 3.31
CA PRO A 56 7.84 -5.70 4.50
C PRO A 56 6.50 -5.07 4.09
N TYR A 57 5.42 -5.79 4.35
CA TYR A 57 4.06 -5.37 4.09
C TYR A 57 3.40 -5.07 5.41
N CYS A 58 2.95 -3.84 5.59
CA CYS A 58 2.21 -3.47 6.77
C CYS A 58 1.00 -2.65 6.35
N VAL A 59 -0.20 -3.08 6.75
CA VAL A 59 -1.46 -2.45 6.34
C VAL A 59 -1.46 -0.95 6.64
N PHE A 60 -0.81 -0.55 7.74
CA PHE A 60 -0.76 0.82 8.25
C PHE A 60 0.28 1.70 7.53
N ASN A 61 1.48 1.18 7.28
CA ASN A 61 2.64 2.02 6.95
C ASN A 61 3.38 1.61 5.65
N SER A 62 3.07 0.44 5.08
CA SER A 62 3.79 -0.11 3.91
C SER A 62 2.89 -1.06 3.14
N ASN A 63 1.71 -0.58 2.78
CA ASN A 63 0.72 -1.35 2.03
C ASN A 63 0.88 -1.15 0.51
N CYS A 64 -0.03 -1.74 -0.27
CA CYS A 64 -0.01 -1.65 -1.72
C CYS A 64 -0.09 -0.20 -2.24
N GLU A 65 -0.85 0.66 -1.57
CA GLU A 65 -1.04 2.05 -2.00
C GLU A 65 0.25 2.86 -1.86
N HIS A 66 0.99 2.69 -0.76
CA HIS A 66 2.32 3.29 -0.59
C HIS A 66 3.28 2.87 -1.72
N PHE A 67 3.27 1.59 -2.09
CA PHE A 67 4.12 1.08 -3.16
C PHE A 67 3.78 1.70 -4.52
N VAL A 68 2.50 1.73 -4.91
CA VAL A 68 2.11 2.26 -6.22
C VAL A 68 2.20 3.79 -6.30
N THR A 69 2.02 4.51 -5.20
CA THR A 69 2.19 5.96 -5.13
C THR A 69 3.66 6.38 -5.16
N GLU A 70 4.56 5.63 -4.52
CA GLU A 70 6.00 5.78 -4.72
C GLU A 70 6.36 5.63 -6.20
N LEU A 71 5.84 4.59 -6.86
CA LEU A 71 6.06 4.38 -8.28
C LEU A 71 5.42 5.45 -9.17
N ARG A 72 4.27 6.01 -8.83
CA ARG A 72 3.60 6.98 -9.72
C ARG A 72 4.09 8.41 -9.50
N TYR A 73 4.38 8.80 -8.27
CA TYR A 73 4.64 10.19 -7.88
C TYR A 73 5.99 10.42 -7.20
N GLY A 74 6.75 9.35 -6.90
CA GLY A 74 7.98 9.43 -6.09
C GLY A 74 7.71 9.83 -4.64
N LYS A 75 6.47 9.63 -4.16
CA LYS A 75 6.03 9.96 -2.81
C LYS A 75 5.12 8.84 -2.30
N PRO A 76 5.50 8.10 -1.24
CA PRO A 76 4.71 6.99 -0.75
C PRO A 76 3.60 7.52 0.15
N GLN A 77 2.35 7.28 -0.24
CA GLN A 77 1.16 7.74 0.49
C GLN A 77 0.05 6.69 0.42
N SER A 78 -0.74 6.56 1.49
CA SER A 78 -1.96 5.75 1.50
C SER A 78 -3.13 6.52 2.10
N ARG A 79 -4.31 6.37 1.47
CA ARG A 79 -5.61 6.84 1.96
C ARG A 79 -6.45 5.70 2.56
N GLN A 80 -6.03 4.44 2.39
CA GLN A 80 -6.74 3.26 2.91
C GLN A 80 -6.83 3.20 4.44
N VAL A 81 -5.87 3.79 5.17
CA VAL A 81 -5.90 3.83 6.64
C VAL A 81 -6.15 5.26 7.10
N GLY A 82 -7.39 5.53 7.51
CA GLY A 82 -7.76 6.81 8.11
C GLY A 82 -7.07 7.03 9.47
N ARG A 83 -6.85 8.30 9.84
CA ARG A 83 -6.29 8.70 11.15
C ARG A 83 -7.04 8.07 12.34
N ASP A 84 -8.33 7.80 12.18
CA ASP A 84 -9.20 7.27 13.25
C ASP A 84 -8.89 5.82 13.63
N VAL A 85 -8.49 4.97 12.66
CA VAL A 85 -8.11 3.57 12.93
C VAL A 85 -6.77 3.53 13.67
N LEU A 86 -5.83 4.41 13.30
CA LEU A 86 -4.56 4.55 13.99
C LEU A 86 -4.74 5.13 15.40
N GLY A 87 -5.68 6.05 15.59
CA GLY A 87 -6.07 6.59 16.91
C GLY A 87 -6.67 5.53 17.83
N LEU A 88 -7.56 4.67 17.32
CA LEU A 88 -8.13 3.54 18.05
C LEU A 88 -7.08 2.50 18.46
N LEU A 89 -6.11 2.21 17.59
CA LEU A 89 -5.01 1.29 17.90
C LEU A 89 -4.04 1.87 18.94
N HIS A 90 -3.69 3.15 18.85
CA HIS A 90 -2.89 3.82 19.88
C HIS A 90 -3.63 3.86 21.23
N ALA A 91 -4.93 4.16 21.23
CA ALA A 91 -5.73 4.12 22.46
C ALA A 91 -5.77 2.70 23.06
N ARG A 92 -5.89 1.67 22.22
CA ARG A 92 -5.88 0.27 22.68
C ARG A 92 -4.51 -0.18 23.21
N HIS A 93 -3.41 0.23 22.58
CA HIS A 93 -2.05 -0.03 23.09
C HIS A 93 -1.80 0.69 24.43
N PHE A 94 -2.29 1.92 24.58
CA PHE A 94 -2.18 2.67 25.82
C PHE A 94 -3.04 2.09 26.95
N LEU A 95 -4.20 1.51 26.64
CA LEU A 95 -5.05 0.82 27.62
C LEU A 95 -4.45 -0.53 28.04
N ASP A 96 -3.87 -1.31 27.12
CA ASP A 96 -3.19 -2.58 27.44
C ASP A 96 -1.97 -2.36 28.37
N GLN A 97 -1.23 -1.26 28.21
CA GLN A 97 -0.09 -0.91 29.08
C GLN A 97 -0.49 -0.37 30.47
N ARG A 98 -1.77 -0.08 30.71
CA ARG A 98 -2.26 0.35 32.04
C ARG A 98 -2.89 -0.78 32.86
N THR A 99 -3.03 -1.97 32.27
CA THR A 99 -3.64 -3.14 32.91
C THR A 99 -2.62 -4.16 33.45
N GLU A 100 -1.33 -3.81 33.49
CA GLU A 100 -0.30 -4.55 34.23
C GLU A 100 0.09 -3.82 35.52
#